data_AF-Q76CD7-F1
#
_entry.id   AF-Q76CD7-F1
#
_cell.length_a   1.000
_cell.length_b   1.000
_cell.length_c   1.000
_cell.angle_alpha   90.00
_cell.angle_beta   90.00
_cell.angle_gamma   90.00
#
_symmetry.space_group_name_H-M   'P 1'
#
loop_
_entity.id
_entity.type
_entity.pdbx_description
1 polymer ?
#
loop_
_entity_poly.entity_id
_entity_poly.type
_entity_poly.pdbx_seq_one_letter_code
_entity_poly.pdbx_strand_id
1 'polypeptide(L)'
;DGEDFLALDKSTLTWTAAVPQATITKKKLDSTGAEANSDNNYLDNTCIEWLNKYVDYGKDTLMRKVSPQVSLLQKDPSSPVTCHATGFYPSGVTITWQRNGHDHHEDVDLGELLPNGDGTFQKSSTIRVTPDERKKNEFSCVVEHQGKTITEILKDDSFPIGIIVGVVVAVLLVVSGVVVFVVYRKKKGFKPVPQSQSSDNSSNGS
;
A
#
# COMPACT_ATOMS: atom_id res chain seq x y z
N ASP A 1 -3.48 11.88 37.49
CA ASP A 1 -2.40 11.01 36.99
C ASP A 1 -2.84 10.07 35.85
N GLY A 2 -3.92 10.36 35.12
CA GLY A 2 -4.38 9.51 34.01
C GLY A 2 -5.11 8.22 34.42
N GLU A 3 -5.04 7.85 35.71
CA GLU A 3 -5.75 6.71 36.32
C GLU A 3 -7.21 7.05 36.66
N ASP A 4 -8.05 6.03 36.66
CA ASP A 4 -9.45 6.12 37.09
C ASP A 4 -9.57 6.59 38.55
N PHE A 5 -10.61 7.38 38.82
CA PHE A 5 -10.83 7.94 40.16
C PHE A 5 -12.27 7.76 40.63
N LEU A 6 -13.23 8.29 39.88
CA LEU A 6 -14.67 8.17 40.13
C LEU A 6 -15.41 7.94 38.83
N ALA A 7 -16.43 7.07 38.86
CA ALA A 7 -17.32 6.82 37.73
C ALA A 7 -18.78 6.83 38.19
N LEU A 8 -19.66 7.51 37.46
CA LEU A 8 -21.09 7.49 37.73
C LEU A 8 -21.69 6.18 37.21
N ASP A 9 -22.31 5.41 38.09
CA ASP A 9 -23.19 4.30 37.71
C ASP A 9 -24.61 4.83 37.54
N LYS A 10 -25.02 4.98 36.28
CA LYS A 10 -26.36 5.47 35.91
C LYS A 10 -27.48 4.50 36.30
N SER A 11 -27.19 3.22 36.49
CA SER A 11 -28.20 2.22 36.85
C SER A 11 -28.58 2.27 38.33
N THR A 12 -27.61 2.56 39.19
CA THR A 12 -27.81 2.68 40.63
C THR A 12 -27.87 4.14 41.11
N LEU A 13 -27.54 5.10 40.24
CA LEU A 13 -27.40 6.52 40.54
C LEU A 13 -26.43 6.79 41.71
N THR A 14 -25.29 6.10 41.68
CA THR A 14 -24.21 6.27 42.66
C THR A 14 -22.85 6.35 42.00
N TRP A 15 -21.85 6.87 42.72
CA TRP A 15 -20.48 6.98 42.22
C TRP A 15 -19.62 5.78 42.62
N THR A 16 -18.88 5.15 41.72
CA THR A 16 -17.91 4.10 42.03
C THR A 16 -16.53 4.73 42.25
N ALA A 17 -15.93 4.50 43.42
CA ALA A 17 -14.58 4.93 43.74
C ALA A 17 -13.57 3.87 43.27
N ALA A 18 -12.68 4.24 42.35
CA ALA A 18 -11.65 3.33 41.82
C ALA A 18 -10.48 3.15 42.78
N VAL A 19 -10.23 4.14 43.65
CA VAL A 19 -9.13 4.16 44.62
C VAL A 19 -9.61 4.61 46.01
N PRO A 20 -8.97 4.16 47.11
CA PRO A 20 -9.37 4.54 48.47
C PRO A 20 -9.47 6.05 48.71
N GLN A 21 -8.57 6.82 48.09
CA GLN A 21 -8.49 8.27 48.16
C GLN A 21 -9.76 8.95 47.61
N ALA A 22 -10.48 8.30 46.68
CA ALA A 22 -11.72 8.81 46.11
C ALA A 22 -12.95 8.62 47.01
N THR A 23 -12.86 7.80 48.06
CA THR A 23 -13.99 7.43 48.93
C THR A 23 -14.63 8.64 49.62
N ILE A 24 -13.82 9.61 50.04
CA ILE A 24 -14.31 10.83 50.70
C ILE A 24 -15.18 11.63 49.73
N THR A 25 -14.74 11.76 48.47
CA THR A 25 -15.49 12.45 47.41
C THR A 25 -16.74 11.69 47.03
N LYS A 26 -16.66 10.35 46.85
CA LYS A 26 -17.83 9.49 46.64
C LYS A 26 -18.90 9.74 47.69
N LYS A 27 -18.54 9.68 48.98
CA LYS A 27 -19.49 9.88 50.09
C LYS A 27 -20.16 11.26 50.04
N LYS A 28 -19.43 12.29 49.61
CA LYS A 28 -19.98 13.64 49.43
C LYS A 28 -21.00 13.68 48.30
N LEU A 29 -20.66 13.15 47.13
CA LEU A 29 -21.53 13.14 45.94
C LEU A 29 -22.77 12.24 46.12
N ASP A 30 -22.62 11.11 46.81
CA ASP A 30 -23.73 10.19 47.07
C ASP A 30 -24.61 10.63 48.26
N SER A 31 -24.26 11.71 48.97
CA SER A 31 -24.92 12.07 50.23
C SER A 31 -26.41 12.37 50.09
N THR A 32 -26.82 12.95 48.97
CA THR A 32 -28.23 13.28 48.67
C THR A 32 -28.74 12.59 47.40
N GLY A 33 -27.83 12.08 46.56
CA GLY A 33 -28.13 11.58 45.22
C GLY A 33 -28.48 12.68 44.20
N ALA A 34 -28.56 13.96 44.60
CA ALA A 34 -28.95 15.04 43.70
C ALA A 34 -27.95 15.22 42.54
N GLU A 35 -26.66 15.10 42.83
CA GLU A 35 -25.58 15.16 41.83
C GLU A 35 -25.73 14.06 40.78
N ALA A 36 -25.86 12.80 41.22
CA ALA A 36 -26.02 11.66 40.31
C ALA A 36 -27.30 11.78 39.45
N ASN A 37 -28.40 12.25 40.03
CA ASN A 37 -29.65 12.49 39.29
C ASN A 37 -29.50 13.62 38.25
N SER A 38 -28.86 14.73 38.62
CA SER A 38 -28.63 15.85 37.72
C SER A 38 -27.75 15.44 36.54
N ASP A 39 -26.64 14.74 36.80
CA ASP A 39 -25.72 14.26 35.77
C ASP A 39 -26.40 13.23 34.88
N ASN A 40 -27.20 12.31 35.45
CA ASN A 40 -27.97 11.36 34.66
C ASN A 40 -28.97 12.05 33.73
N ASN A 41 -29.70 13.05 34.23
CA ASN A 41 -30.65 13.83 33.43
C ASN A 41 -29.94 14.60 32.29
N TYR A 42 -28.76 15.16 32.54
CA TYR A 42 -27.96 15.78 31.50
C TYR A 42 -27.55 14.75 30.44
N LEU A 43 -27.03 13.60 30.84
CA LEU A 43 -26.55 12.55 29.92
C LEU A 43 -27.68 11.93 29.08
N ASP A 44 -28.86 11.74 29.65
CA ASP A 44 -30.01 11.12 28.95
C ASP A 44 -30.77 12.08 28.04
N ASN A 45 -30.80 13.38 28.38
CA ASN A 45 -31.61 14.35 27.66
C ASN A 45 -30.75 15.41 26.98
N THR A 46 -30.19 16.34 27.75
CA THR A 46 -29.49 17.52 27.22
C THR A 46 -28.31 17.15 26.32
N CYS A 47 -27.51 16.16 26.72
CA CYS A 47 -26.38 15.68 25.94
C CYS A 47 -26.82 15.15 24.56
N ILE A 48 -27.90 14.35 24.52
CA ILE A 48 -28.46 13.78 23.29
C ILE A 48 -29.05 14.88 22.39
N GLU A 49 -29.77 15.85 22.96
CA GLU A 49 -30.31 16.99 22.22
C GLU A 49 -29.20 17.80 21.53
N TRP A 50 -28.11 18.10 22.25
CA TRP A 50 -26.97 18.81 21.68
C TRP A 50 -26.23 17.97 20.64
N LEU A 51 -26.03 16.67 20.90
CA LEU A 51 -25.41 15.76 19.94
C LEU A 51 -26.17 15.76 18.61
N ASN A 52 -27.50 15.66 18.65
CA ASN A 52 -28.33 15.70 17.45
C ASN A 52 -28.16 17.01 16.66
N LYS A 53 -28.08 18.16 17.35
CA LYS A 53 -27.81 19.46 16.71
C LYS A 53 -26.43 19.47 16.06
N TYR A 54 -25.39 18.97 16.73
CA TYR A 54 -24.04 18.95 16.16
C TYR A 54 -23.91 18.00 14.96
N VAL A 55 -24.60 16.85 15.01
CA VAL A 55 -24.68 15.93 13.87
C VAL A 55 -25.36 16.59 12.67
N ASP A 56 -26.43 17.37 12.91
CA ASP A 56 -27.12 18.11 11.84
C ASP A 56 -26.24 19.24 11.28
N TYR A 57 -25.63 20.06 12.14
CA TYR A 57 -24.74 21.15 11.74
C TYR A 57 -23.52 20.66 10.95
N GLY A 58 -22.96 19.52 11.35
CA GLY A 58 -21.76 18.93 10.76
C GLY A 58 -22.04 17.82 9.75
N LYS A 59 -23.28 17.64 9.31
CA LYS A 59 -23.73 16.44 8.58
C LYS A 59 -22.83 16.05 7.42
N ASP A 60 -22.49 17.00 6.55
CA ASP A 60 -21.67 16.73 5.37
C ASP A 60 -20.27 16.22 5.74
N THR A 61 -19.70 16.75 6.82
CA THR A 61 -18.37 16.36 7.32
C THR A 61 -18.43 15.05 8.09
N LEU A 62 -19.39 14.87 9.00
CA LEU A 62 -19.48 13.71 9.90
C LEU A 62 -19.97 12.45 9.18
N MET A 63 -20.84 12.60 8.19
CA MET A 63 -21.40 11.48 7.41
C MET A 63 -20.64 11.21 6.11
N ARG A 64 -19.56 11.96 5.84
CA ARG A 64 -18.74 11.72 4.64
C ARG A 64 -18.19 10.30 4.64
N LYS A 65 -18.02 9.75 3.43
CA LYS A 65 -17.36 8.48 3.22
C LYS A 65 -16.27 8.67 2.19
N VAL A 66 -15.04 8.44 2.61
CA VAL A 66 -13.85 8.54 1.75
C VAL A 66 -13.22 7.16 1.71
N SER A 67 -13.18 6.56 0.52
CA SER A 67 -12.55 5.26 0.31
C SER A 67 -11.03 5.34 0.52
N PRO A 68 -10.39 4.27 1.00
CA PRO A 68 -8.94 4.24 1.14
C PRO A 68 -8.24 4.25 -0.21
N GLN A 69 -7.11 4.94 -0.26
CA GLN A 69 -6.07 4.67 -1.25
C GLN A 69 -5.23 3.51 -0.71
N VAL A 70 -5.07 2.46 -1.51
CA VAL A 70 -4.35 1.25 -1.12
C VAL A 70 -3.11 1.10 -1.99
N SER A 71 -2.00 0.76 -1.37
CA SER A 71 -0.74 0.50 -2.06
C SER A 71 0.00 -0.67 -1.43
N LEU A 72 0.69 -1.44 -2.28
CA LEU A 72 1.65 -2.45 -1.83
C LEU A 72 3.05 -1.84 -1.85
N LEU A 73 3.71 -1.84 -0.70
CA LEU A 73 5.03 -1.28 -0.49
C LEU A 73 5.99 -2.43 -0.19
N GLN A 74 7.04 -2.54 -1.00
CA GLN A 74 8.11 -3.51 -0.81
C GLN A 74 9.45 -2.83 -1.06
N LYS A 75 10.41 -2.98 -0.15
CA LYS A 75 11.73 -2.35 -0.26
C LYS A 75 12.63 -3.03 -1.29
N ASP A 76 12.62 -4.36 -1.31
CA ASP A 76 13.36 -5.23 -2.22
C ASP A 76 12.64 -6.58 -2.34
N PRO A 77 12.91 -7.41 -3.37
CA PRO A 77 12.14 -8.65 -3.62
C PRO A 77 12.12 -9.66 -2.46
N SER A 78 13.08 -9.60 -1.53
CA SER A 78 13.17 -10.48 -0.36
C SER A 78 12.61 -9.87 0.93
N SER A 79 12.33 -8.56 0.93
CA SER A 79 11.73 -7.85 2.06
C SER A 79 10.24 -8.20 2.21
N PRO A 80 9.71 -8.11 3.45
CA PRO A 80 8.27 -8.17 3.70
C PRO A 80 7.51 -7.14 2.85
N VAL A 81 6.25 -7.46 2.55
CA VAL A 81 5.37 -6.60 1.76
C VAL A 81 4.37 -5.95 2.70
N THR A 82 4.27 -4.63 2.65
CA THR A 82 3.30 -3.86 3.43
C THR A 82 2.16 -3.40 2.54
N CYS A 83 0.95 -3.80 2.86
CA CYS A 83 -0.26 -3.19 2.34
C CYS A 83 -0.61 -1.96 3.19
N HIS A 84 -0.53 -0.78 2.58
CA HIS A 84 -0.82 0.49 3.23
C HIS A 84 -2.12 1.07 2.69
N ALA A 85 -3.12 1.21 3.58
CA ALA A 85 -4.36 1.90 3.30
C ALA A 85 -4.32 3.28 3.98
N THR A 86 -4.61 4.36 3.27
CA THR A 86 -4.59 5.73 3.80
C THR A 86 -5.68 6.60 3.17
N GLY A 87 -5.95 7.76 3.78
CA GLY A 87 -6.89 8.75 3.26
C GLY A 87 -8.35 8.37 3.43
N PHE A 88 -8.67 7.38 4.26
CA PHE A 88 -10.05 6.90 4.43
C PHE A 88 -10.77 7.52 5.62
N TYR A 89 -12.09 7.60 5.53
CA TYR A 89 -12.97 8.04 6.62
C TYR A 89 -14.36 7.40 6.45
N PRO A 90 -15.01 6.88 7.52
CA PRO A 90 -14.58 6.89 8.93
C PRO A 90 -13.47 5.87 9.23
N SER A 91 -13.00 5.82 10.48
CA SER A 91 -11.84 5.02 10.92
C SER A 91 -11.95 3.50 10.78
N GLY A 92 -13.17 2.96 10.74
CA GLY A 92 -13.40 1.51 10.64
C GLY A 92 -12.95 0.95 9.30
N VAL A 93 -11.88 0.17 9.30
CA VAL A 93 -11.30 -0.52 8.13
C VAL A 93 -10.85 -1.93 8.51
N THR A 94 -11.00 -2.88 7.59
CA THR A 94 -10.49 -4.24 7.70
C THR A 94 -9.45 -4.47 6.61
N ILE A 95 -8.26 -4.98 6.99
CA ILE A 95 -7.19 -5.34 6.06
C ILE A 95 -6.87 -6.81 6.28
N THR A 96 -6.97 -7.61 5.21
CA THR A 96 -6.70 -9.05 5.23
C THR A 96 -5.76 -9.40 4.08
N TRP A 97 -5.09 -10.53 4.22
CA TRP A 97 -4.31 -11.12 3.14
C TRP A 97 -5.01 -12.36 2.62
N GLN A 98 -4.89 -12.61 1.33
CA GLN A 98 -5.32 -13.85 0.71
C GLN A 98 -4.16 -14.55 0.02
N ARG A 99 -4.20 -15.87 0.02
CA ARG A 99 -3.32 -16.77 -0.73
C ARG A 99 -4.21 -17.61 -1.65
N ASN A 100 -4.05 -17.45 -2.96
CA ASN A 100 -4.87 -18.09 -4.00
C ASN A 100 -6.38 -17.90 -3.76
N GLY A 101 -6.79 -16.66 -3.43
CA GLY A 101 -8.18 -16.29 -3.18
C GLY A 101 -8.79 -16.77 -1.85
N HIS A 102 -8.00 -17.36 -0.96
CA HIS A 102 -8.44 -17.81 0.36
C HIS A 102 -7.75 -16.99 1.45
N ASP A 103 -8.46 -16.69 2.53
CA ASP A 103 -7.92 -15.89 3.63
C ASP A 103 -6.66 -16.52 4.24
N HIS A 104 -5.68 -15.66 4.48
CA HIS A 104 -4.36 -16.02 4.96
C HIS A 104 -3.95 -15.14 6.13
N HIS A 105 -3.50 -15.78 7.21
CA HIS A 105 -3.25 -15.14 8.50
C HIS A 105 -1.85 -15.42 9.05
N GLU A 106 -1.11 -16.36 8.44
CA GLU A 106 0.25 -16.71 8.88
C GLU A 106 1.24 -15.62 8.45
N ASP A 107 2.20 -15.31 9.31
CA ASP A 107 3.24 -14.29 9.05
C ASP A 107 2.70 -12.89 8.66
N VAL A 108 1.47 -12.59 9.08
CA VAL A 108 0.80 -11.29 8.92
C VAL A 108 0.93 -10.49 10.21
N ASP A 109 1.39 -9.25 10.08
CA ASP A 109 1.46 -8.26 11.15
C ASP A 109 0.53 -7.08 10.82
N LEU A 110 -0.55 -6.93 11.58
CA LEU A 110 -1.52 -5.85 11.40
C LEU A 110 -1.14 -4.66 12.26
N GLY A 111 -0.78 -3.55 11.62
CA GLY A 111 -0.42 -2.31 12.29
C GLY A 111 -1.61 -1.60 12.94
N GLU A 112 -1.29 -0.65 13.81
CA GLU A 112 -2.27 0.20 14.47
C GLU A 112 -2.97 1.14 13.49
N LEU A 113 -4.17 1.58 13.87
CA LEU A 113 -4.87 2.65 13.18
C LEU A 113 -4.25 3.99 13.59
N LEU A 114 -3.81 4.79 12.60
CA LEU A 114 -3.21 6.09 12.84
C LEU A 114 -4.06 7.20 12.23
N PRO A 115 -4.22 8.36 12.91
CA PRO A 115 -4.88 9.52 12.35
C PRO A 115 -3.95 10.29 11.41
N ASN A 116 -4.53 10.90 10.36
CA ASN A 116 -3.86 11.86 9.49
C ASN A 116 -4.19 13.29 9.91
N GLY A 117 -3.36 14.25 9.48
CA GLY A 117 -3.55 15.68 9.80
C GLY A 117 -4.78 16.34 9.15
N ASP A 118 -5.38 15.70 8.16
CA ASP A 118 -6.58 16.17 7.44
C ASP A 118 -7.89 15.56 7.99
N GLY A 119 -7.83 14.82 9.10
CA GLY A 119 -8.97 14.15 9.70
C GLY A 119 -9.39 12.85 9.02
N THR A 120 -8.57 12.31 8.11
CA THR A 120 -8.67 10.92 7.62
C THR A 120 -7.82 9.96 8.47
N PHE A 121 -7.82 8.68 8.12
CA PHE A 121 -7.07 7.64 8.82
C PHE A 121 -6.18 6.85 7.87
N GLN A 122 -5.20 6.15 8.47
CA GLN A 122 -4.36 5.19 7.79
C GLN A 122 -4.16 3.93 8.65
N LYS A 123 -3.93 2.79 7.99
CA LYS A 123 -3.62 1.51 8.63
C LYS A 123 -2.81 0.66 7.67
N SER A 124 -1.89 -0.13 8.21
CA SER A 124 -1.03 -1.02 7.42
C SER A 124 -1.14 -2.46 7.86
N SER A 125 -0.90 -3.39 6.94
CA SER A 125 -0.70 -4.82 7.25
C SER A 125 0.50 -5.32 6.48
N THR A 126 1.43 -5.99 7.16
CA THR A 126 2.67 -6.49 6.56
C THR A 126 2.68 -8.00 6.56
N ILE A 127 3.01 -8.61 5.42
CA ILE A 127 3.17 -10.06 5.27
C ILE A 127 4.62 -10.40 4.95
N ARG A 128 5.14 -11.50 5.53
CA ARG A 128 6.40 -12.09 5.08
C ARG A 128 6.10 -13.29 4.19
N VAL A 129 6.57 -13.23 2.94
CA VAL A 129 6.42 -14.32 1.97
C VAL A 129 7.79 -14.62 1.37
N THR A 130 8.17 -15.89 1.32
CA THR A 130 9.43 -16.27 0.69
C THR A 130 9.34 -16.13 -0.85
N PRO A 131 10.47 -15.88 -1.55
CA PRO A 131 10.47 -15.81 -3.02
C PRO A 131 9.90 -17.07 -3.70
N ASP A 132 10.12 -18.25 -3.12
CA ASP A 132 9.62 -19.51 -3.66
C ASP A 132 8.10 -19.67 -3.47
N GLU A 133 7.55 -19.19 -2.35
CA GLU A 133 6.10 -19.18 -2.15
C GLU A 133 5.40 -18.21 -3.08
N ARG A 134 5.97 -17.02 -3.28
CA ARG A 134 5.42 -16.00 -4.18
C ARG A 134 5.37 -16.48 -5.64
N LYS A 135 6.32 -17.30 -6.08
CA LYS A 135 6.29 -17.90 -7.43
C LYS A 135 5.20 -18.95 -7.61
N LYS A 136 4.80 -19.61 -6.51
CA LYS A 136 3.85 -20.73 -6.54
C LYS A 136 2.42 -20.33 -6.18
N ASN A 137 2.24 -19.17 -5.56
CA ASN A 137 0.96 -18.73 -5.04
C ASN A 137 0.74 -17.26 -5.37
N GLU A 138 -0.51 -16.91 -5.65
CA GLU A 138 -0.94 -15.53 -5.78
C GLU A 138 -1.29 -14.99 -4.39
N PHE A 139 -0.58 -13.96 -3.95
CA PHE A 139 -0.92 -13.23 -2.73
C PHE A 139 -1.61 -11.92 -3.08
N SER A 140 -2.63 -11.55 -2.31
CA SER A 140 -3.30 -10.26 -2.45
C SER A 140 -3.62 -9.66 -1.08
N CYS A 141 -3.59 -8.34 -1.00
CA CYS A 141 -4.15 -7.60 0.11
C CYS A 141 -5.59 -7.21 -0.21
N VAL A 142 -6.50 -7.46 0.72
CA VAL A 142 -7.91 -7.11 0.62
C VAL A 142 -8.26 -6.10 1.70
N VAL A 143 -8.67 -4.91 1.29
CA VAL A 143 -9.08 -3.81 2.17
C VAL A 143 -10.58 -3.61 2.05
N GLU A 144 -11.31 -3.80 3.14
CA GLU A 144 -12.73 -3.53 3.24
C GLU A 144 -12.98 -2.25 4.05
N HIS A 145 -13.74 -1.32 3.45
CA HIS A 145 -14.11 -0.07 4.08
C HIS A 145 -15.52 0.33 3.65
N GLN A 146 -16.41 0.54 4.63
CA GLN A 146 -17.80 0.97 4.39
C GLN A 146 -18.56 0.08 3.39
N GLY A 147 -18.33 -1.23 3.42
CA GLY A 147 -18.95 -2.21 2.53
C GLY A 147 -18.41 -2.22 1.09
N LYS A 148 -17.28 -1.53 0.85
CA LYS A 148 -16.54 -1.61 -0.42
C LYS A 148 -15.24 -2.35 -0.20
N THR A 149 -14.87 -3.15 -1.19
CA THR A 149 -13.65 -3.97 -1.17
C THR A 149 -12.68 -3.48 -2.24
N ILE A 150 -11.43 -3.29 -1.84
CA ILE A 150 -10.30 -2.97 -2.73
C ILE A 150 -9.29 -4.10 -2.59
N THR A 151 -8.82 -4.65 -3.71
CA THR A 151 -7.88 -5.78 -3.72
C THR A 151 -6.65 -5.41 -4.52
N GLU A 152 -5.49 -5.48 -3.87
CA GLU A 152 -4.19 -5.27 -4.51
C GLU A 152 -3.44 -6.60 -4.58
N ILE A 153 -3.11 -7.03 -5.80
CA ILE A 153 -2.41 -8.29 -6.06
C ILE A 153 -0.91 -8.04 -6.01
N LEU A 154 -0.19 -8.88 -5.28
CA LEU A 154 1.27 -8.85 -5.21
C LEU A 154 1.88 -9.38 -6.51
N LYS A 155 2.13 -8.49 -7.46
CA LYS A 155 2.78 -8.83 -8.74
C LYS A 155 4.27 -9.07 -8.55
N ASP A 156 4.82 -10.07 -9.24
CA ASP A 156 6.27 -10.26 -9.32
C ASP A 156 6.82 -9.33 -10.41
N ASP A 157 7.50 -8.24 -10.01
CA ASP A 157 8.14 -7.28 -10.93
C ASP A 157 9.42 -7.84 -11.58
N SER A 158 9.58 -9.16 -11.61
CA SER A 158 10.63 -9.83 -12.37
C SER A 158 10.43 -9.54 -13.87
N PHE A 159 11.01 -8.44 -14.35
CA PHE A 159 11.24 -8.24 -15.77
C PHE A 159 11.89 -9.51 -16.32
N PRO A 160 11.38 -10.10 -17.40
CA PRO A 160 11.99 -11.28 -17.97
C PRO A 160 13.35 -10.88 -18.55
N ILE A 161 14.41 -11.02 -17.73
CA ILE A 161 15.80 -10.70 -18.10
C ILE A 161 16.16 -11.42 -19.40
N GLY A 162 15.64 -12.63 -19.60
CA GLY A 162 15.78 -13.39 -20.86
C GLY A 162 15.21 -12.69 -22.09
N ILE A 163 14.10 -11.94 -21.98
CA ILE A 163 13.55 -11.13 -23.07
C ILE A 163 14.45 -9.93 -23.33
N ILE A 164 14.95 -9.25 -22.29
CA ILE A 164 15.85 -8.11 -22.45
C ILE A 164 17.16 -8.55 -23.13
N VAL A 165 17.77 -9.63 -22.65
CA VAL A 165 19.00 -10.21 -23.25
C VAL A 165 18.73 -10.67 -24.67
N GLY A 166 17.61 -11.36 -24.92
CA GLY A 166 17.22 -11.82 -26.26
C GLY A 166 17.06 -10.68 -27.26
N VAL A 167 16.40 -9.58 -26.86
CA VAL A 167 16.24 -8.38 -27.70
C VAL A 167 17.60 -7.74 -27.99
N VAL A 168 18.47 -7.61 -26.99
CA VAL A 168 19.81 -7.03 -27.17
C VAL A 168 20.65 -7.87 -28.15
N VAL A 169 20.65 -9.19 -28.01
CA VAL A 169 21.38 -10.09 -28.92
C VAL A 169 20.83 -10.02 -30.34
N ALA A 170 19.50 -10.02 -30.51
CA ALA A 170 18.87 -9.91 -31.82
C ALA A 170 19.24 -8.60 -32.54
N VAL A 171 19.22 -7.46 -31.82
CA VAL A 171 19.63 -6.16 -32.36
C VAL A 171 21.09 -6.18 -32.80
N LEU A 172 21.99 -6.73 -31.97
CA LEU A 172 23.41 -6.84 -32.32
C LEU A 172 23.65 -7.70 -33.57
N LEU A 173 22.93 -8.82 -33.72
CA LEU A 173 23.02 -9.66 -34.91
C LEU A 173 22.54 -8.94 -36.17
N VAL A 174 21.41 -8.22 -36.10
CA VAL A 174 20.91 -7.43 -37.23
C VAL A 174 21.92 -6.36 -37.64
N VAL A 175 22.46 -5.60 -36.69
CA VAL A 175 23.47 -4.56 -36.96
C VAL A 175 24.71 -5.16 -37.60
N SER A 176 25.21 -6.28 -37.06
CA SER A 176 26.38 -6.96 -37.64
C SER A 176 26.12 -7.44 -39.08
N GLY A 177 24.94 -8.00 -39.36
CA GLY A 177 24.54 -8.43 -40.69
C GLY A 177 24.44 -7.28 -41.69
N VAL A 178 23.90 -6.14 -41.27
CA VAL A 178 23.83 -4.91 -42.09
C VAL A 178 25.23 -4.39 -42.41
N VAL A 179 26.14 -4.35 -41.43
CA VAL A 179 27.53 -3.90 -41.66
C VAL A 179 28.24 -4.81 -42.66
N VAL A 180 28.15 -6.13 -42.48
CA VAL A 180 28.74 -7.10 -43.42
C VAL A 180 28.16 -6.94 -44.83
N PHE A 181 26.84 -6.77 -44.95
CA PHE A 181 26.17 -6.58 -46.24
C PHE A 181 26.62 -5.29 -46.96
N VAL A 182 26.75 -4.18 -46.23
CA VAL A 182 27.21 -2.89 -46.78
C VAL A 182 28.66 -2.99 -47.26
N VAL A 183 29.54 -3.62 -46.49
CA VAL A 183 30.96 -3.82 -46.88
C VAL A 183 31.07 -4.71 -48.12
N TYR A 184 30.28 -5.78 -48.20
CA TYR A 184 30.24 -6.66 -49.36
C TYR A 184 29.80 -5.93 -50.64
N ARG A 185 28.76 -5.09 -50.55
CA ARG A 185 28.31 -4.25 -51.66
C ARG A 185 29.38 -3.24 -52.10
N LYS A 186 30.10 -2.62 -51.15
CA LYS A 186 31.22 -1.71 -51.46
C LYS A 186 32.36 -2.43 -52.19
N LYS A 187 32.72 -3.65 -51.80
CA LYS A 187 33.77 -4.44 -52.49
C LYS A 187 33.39 -4.85 -53.91
N LYS A 188 32.13 -5.19 -54.17
CA LYS A 188 31.66 -5.53 -55.53
C LYS A 188 31.55 -4.33 -56.48
N GLY A 189 31.52 -3.10 -55.94
CA GLY A 189 31.53 -1.87 -56.73
C GLY A 189 32.93 -1.39 -57.15
N PHE A 190 34.02 -2.06 -56.73
CA PHE A 190 35.38 -1.64 -57.03
C PHE A 190 35.86 -2.24 -58.36
N LYS A 191 35.93 -1.42 -59.43
CA LYS A 191 36.60 -1.79 -60.69
C LYS A 191 38.09 -1.37 -60.62
N PRO A 192 39.07 -2.27 -60.78
CA PRO A 192 40.47 -1.89 -60.84
C PRO A 192 40.78 -1.13 -62.15
N VAL A 193 41.68 -0.14 -62.10
CA VAL A 193 42.18 0.59 -63.27
C VAL A 193 43.22 -0.29 -64.01
N PRO A 194 43.21 -0.40 -65.36
CA PRO A 194 44.22 -1.18 -66.09
C PRO A 194 45.57 -0.45 -66.14
N GLN A 195 46.66 -1.15 -65.84
CA GLN A 195 48.03 -0.68 -66.03
C GLN A 195 48.46 -0.84 -67.50
N SER A 196 48.98 0.22 -68.11
CA SER A 196 49.69 0.19 -69.39
C SER A 196 51.09 -0.40 -69.20
N GLN A 197 51.45 -1.40 -70.02
CA GLN A 197 52.84 -1.82 -70.18
C GLN A 197 53.35 -1.39 -71.55
N SER A 198 54.46 -0.67 -71.50
CA SER A 198 55.25 -0.18 -72.62
C SER A 198 55.88 -1.35 -73.38
N SER A 199 55.79 -1.27 -74.70
CA SER A 199 56.51 -2.06 -75.69
C SER A 199 58.02 -1.97 -75.55
N ASP A 200 58.72 -3.09 -75.75
CA ASP A 200 60.04 -3.14 -76.36
C ASP A 200 60.19 -4.44 -77.19
N ASN A 201 60.58 -4.26 -78.44
CA ASN A 201 60.79 -5.28 -79.48
C ASN A 201 62.30 -5.37 -79.78
N SER A 202 62.88 -6.57 -79.78
CA SER A 202 64.03 -7.00 -80.60
C SER A 202 64.34 -8.47 -80.30
N SER A 203 64.83 -9.34 -81.18
CA SER A 203 64.86 -9.48 -82.64
C SER A 203 65.36 -10.91 -82.92
N ASN A 204 64.96 -11.49 -84.06
CA ASN A 204 65.28 -12.84 -84.57
C ASN A 204 66.76 -13.23 -84.63
N GLY A 205 67.03 -14.54 -84.68
CA GLY A 205 68.01 -15.08 -85.64
C GLY A 205 68.71 -16.39 -85.25
N SER A 206 68.34 -17.46 -85.97
CA SER A 206 69.05 -18.72 -86.31
C SER A 206 69.63 -19.63 -85.22
#